data_AF-D0EL38-F1
#
_entry.id   AF-D0EL38-F1
#
_cell.length_a   1.000
_cell.length_b   1.000
_cell.length_c   1.000
_cell.angle_alpha   90.00
_cell.angle_beta   90.00
_cell.angle_gamma   90.00
#
_symmetry.space_group_name_H-M   'P 1'
#
loop_
_entity.id
_entity.type
_entity.pdbx_description
1 polymer ?
#
loop_
_entity_poly.entity_id
_entity_poly.type
_entity_poly.pdbx_seq_one_letter_code
_entity_poly.pdbx_strand_id
1 'polypeptide(L)' 'GPFLFIQALLRTEAIPTYLRDDWYRDWGSLERYIRVVPQDRAPSAAIEEGQTRVFGWSRGGPIRALP' A
#
# COMPACT_ATOMS: atom_id res chain seq x y z
N GLY A 1 8.92 -3.86 -0.50
CA GLY A 1 8.27 -2.86 -1.39
C GLY A 1 6.84 -2.58 -0.93
N PRO A 2 6.05 -1.80 -1.68
CA PRO A 2 4.68 -1.44 -1.30
C PRO A 2 3.76 -2.67 -1.13
N PHE A 3 4.11 -3.80 -1.75
CA PHE A 3 3.34 -5.04 -1.66
C PHE A 3 3.37 -5.72 -0.29
N LEU A 4 4.24 -5.30 0.64
CA LEU A 4 4.33 -5.89 1.98
C LEU A 4 2.96 -5.97 2.67
N PHE A 5 2.17 -4.89 2.59
CA PHE A 5 0.85 -4.83 3.22
C PHE A 5 -0.30 -4.90 2.21
N ILE A 6 -0.10 -4.47 0.95
CA ILE A 6 -1.16 -4.52 -0.08
C ILE A 6 -1.65 -5.96 -0.29
N GLN A 7 -0.74 -6.93 -0.46
CA GLN A 7 -1.12 -8.32 -0.73
C GLN A 7 -1.82 -9.00 0.46
N ALA A 8 -1.54 -8.52 1.68
CA ALA A 8 -2.11 -9.07 2.91
C ALA A 8 -3.48 -8.47 3.23
N LEU A 9 -3.74 -7.22 2.81
CA LEU A 9 -4.92 -6.45 3.22
C LEU A 9 -5.93 -6.22 2.09
N LEU A 10 -5.52 -6.34 0.83
CA LEU A 10 -6.32 -6.00 -0.35
C LEU A 10 -6.39 -7.19 -1.32
N ARG A 11 -7.52 -7.29 -2.02
CA ARG A 11 -7.73 -8.13 -3.20
C ARG A 11 -7.79 -7.24 -4.43
N THR A 12 -7.45 -7.80 -5.59
CA THR A 12 -7.44 -7.10 -6.87
C THR A 12 -8.57 -7.57 -7.77
N GLU A 13 -9.08 -6.67 -8.60
CA GLU A 13 -10.07 -6.94 -9.64
C GLU A 13 -9.75 -6.11 -10.88
N ALA A 14 -9.72 -6.73 -12.06
CA ALA A 14 -9.36 -6.08 -13.30
C ALA A 14 -10.51 -5.17 -13.81
N ILE A 15 -10.15 -3.99 -14.32
CA ILE A 15 -11.08 -3.06 -14.98
C ILE A 15 -10.79 -3.02 -16.48
N PRO A 16 -11.78 -3.22 -17.37
CA PRO A 16 -11.59 -3.03 -18.81
C PRO A 16 -11.47 -1.54 -19.14
N THR A 17 -10.31 -1.13 -19.62
CA THR A 17 -9.98 0.27 -19.88
C THR A 17 -9.27 0.47 -21.21
N TYR A 18 -9.61 1.53 -21.94
CA TYR A 18 -9.19 1.75 -23.32
C TYR A 18 -8.52 3.10 -23.49
N LEU A 19 -7.56 3.16 -24.41
CA LEU A 19 -6.98 4.43 -24.85
C LEU A 19 -7.88 5.04 -25.93
N ARG A 20 -8.24 6.31 -25.77
CA ARG A 20 -9.09 7.03 -26.73
C ARG A 20 -8.40 7.06 -28.09
N ASP A 21 -9.15 6.70 -29.14
CA ASP A 21 -8.73 6.72 -30.55
C ASP A 21 -7.56 5.79 -30.93
N ASP A 22 -7.06 4.95 -30.01
CA ASP A 22 -5.99 3.98 -30.28
C ASP A 22 -6.38 2.58 -29.75
N TRP A 23 -7.34 1.94 -30.43
CA TRP A 23 -7.99 0.69 -29.99
C TRP A 23 -7.11 -0.56 -30.05
N TYR A 24 -6.00 -0.54 -30.80
CA TYR A 24 -5.08 -1.67 -30.94
C TYR A 24 -3.87 -1.56 -30.01
N ARG A 25 -3.80 -0.51 -29.19
CA ARG A 25 -2.71 -0.27 -28.24
C ARG A 25 -2.95 -0.98 -26.92
N ASP A 26 -2.02 -1.84 -26.56
CA ASP A 26 -1.86 -2.29 -25.17
C ASP A 26 -1.11 -1.20 -24.39
N TRP A 27 -1.87 -0.34 -23.70
CA TRP A 27 -1.33 0.78 -22.93
C TRP A 27 -0.99 0.40 -21.49
N GLY A 28 -1.41 -0.79 -21.04
CA GLY A 28 -1.34 -1.24 -19.66
C GLY A 28 -2.69 -1.71 -19.13
N SER A 29 -2.79 -1.83 -17.80
CA SER A 29 -3.97 -2.33 -17.10
C SER A 29 -4.32 -1.48 -15.88
N LEU A 30 -5.58 -1.56 -15.46
CA LEU A 30 -6.08 -0.95 -14.24
C LEU A 30 -6.71 -2.02 -13.35
N GLU A 31 -6.38 -1.98 -12.06
CA GLU A 31 -6.96 -2.85 -11.04
C GLU A 31 -7.64 -2.04 -9.94
N ARG A 32 -8.82 -2.50 -9.51
CA ARG A 32 -9.51 -2.02 -8.32
C ARG A 32 -9.00 -2.77 -7.09
N TYR A 33 -8.68 -2.04 -6.03
CA TYR A 33 -8.39 -2.64 -4.74
C TYR A 33 -9.64 -2.75 -3.86
N ILE A 34 -9.86 -3.96 -3.36
CA ILE A 34 -11.00 -4.32 -2.50
C ILE A 34 -10.43 -4.80 -1.16
N ARG A 35 -10.85 -4.18 -0.04
CA ARG A 35 -10.36 -4.58 1.29
C ARG A 35 -10.77 -6.01 1.62
N VAL A 36 -9.85 -6.80 2.19
CA VAL A 36 -10.14 -8.14 2.71
C VAL A 36 -11.08 -8.07 3.91
N VAL A 37 -10.88 -7.09 4.79
CA VAL A 37 -11.80 -6.77 5.89
C VAL A 37 -12.48 -5.44 5.60
N PRO A 38 -13.82 -5.38 5.58
CA PRO A 38 -14.57 -4.14 5.40
C PRO A 38 -14.21 -3.06 6.42
N GLN A 39 -14.21 -1.80 5.98
CA GLN A 39 -13.74 -0.65 6.78
C GLN A 39 -14.58 -0.37 8.02
N ASP A 40 -15.88 -0.67 7.99
CA ASP A 40 -16.81 -0.55 9.10
C ASP A 40 -16.45 -1.47 10.28
N ARG A 41 -15.86 -2.64 9.99
CA ARG A 41 -15.38 -3.58 11.00
C ARG A 41 -13.92 -3.37 11.40
N ALA A 42 -13.12 -2.79 10.50
CA ALA A 42 -11.70 -2.51 10.72
C ALA A 42 -11.35 -1.09 10.23
N PRO A 43 -11.64 -0.06 11.04
CA PRO A 43 -11.27 1.32 10.73
C PRO A 43 -9.77 1.54 10.91
N SER A 44 -9.27 2.69 10.43
CA SER A 44 -7.88 3.11 10.67
C SER A 44 -7.62 3.32 12.17
N ALA A 45 -6.45 2.92 12.64
CA ALA A 45 -6.04 3.17 14.02
C ALA A 45 -5.73 4.67 14.23
N ALA A 46 -6.13 5.21 15.37
CA ALA A 46 -5.64 6.49 15.85
C ALA A 46 -4.24 6.29 16.43
N ILE A 47 -3.26 7.02 15.90
CA ILE A 47 -1.87 6.96 16.36
C ILE A 47 -1.66 8.08 17.38
N GLU A 48 -1.19 7.72 18.56
CA GLU A 48 -0.69 8.69 19.52
C GLU A 48 0.75 9.05 19.19
N GLU A 49 1.02 10.35 19.07
CA GLU A 49 2.31 10.86 18.64
C GLU A 49 2.98 11.67 19.75
N GLY A 50 4.30 11.62 19.78
CA GLY A 50 5.14 12.37 20.72
C GLY A 50 6.47 12.73 20.08
N GLN A 51 7.31 13.45 20.82
CA GLN A 51 8.62 13.88 20.34
C GLN A 51 9.70 13.49 21.32
N THR A 52 10.87 13.15 20.78
CA THR A 52 12.07 12.88 21.56
C THR A 52 13.28 13.51 20.89
N ARG A 53 14.28 13.87 21.69
CA ARG A 53 15.56 14.39 21.20
C ARG A 53 16.58 13.26 21.20
N VAL A 54 17.15 12.96 20.04
CA VAL A 54 18.22 11.97 19.88
C VAL A 54 19.51 12.65 19.43
N PHE A 55 20.67 12.09 19.82
CA PHE A 55 21.97 12.50 19.29
C PHE A 55 22.17 11.99 17.86
N GLY A 56 22.99 12.68 17.07
CA GLY A 56 23.21 12.36 15.65
C GLY A 56 23.90 11.01 15.38
N TRP A 57 24.49 10.38 16.39
CA TRP A 57 25.10 9.05 16.32
C TRP A 57 24.24 7.95 16.97
N SER A 58 23.02 8.28 17.42
CA SER A 58 22.13 7.30 18.03
C SER A 58 21.69 6.24 17.02
N ARG A 59 21.78 4.95 17.41
CA ARG A 59 21.31 3.82 16.60
C ARG A 59 20.57 2.81 17.48
N GLY A 60 19.23 2.87 17.47
CA GLY A 60 18.34 1.98 18.22
C GLY A 60 18.17 0.57 17.63
N GLY A 61 19.27 -0.05 17.18
CA GLY A 61 19.24 -1.35 16.49
C GLY A 61 18.99 -1.26 14.97
N PRO A 62 19.14 -2.38 14.24
CA PRO A 62 18.90 -2.43 12.81
C PRO A 62 17.40 -2.55 12.46
N ILE A 63 17.02 -2.04 11.28
CA ILE A 63 15.71 -2.30 10.67
C ILE A 63 15.66 -3.75 10.16
N ARG A 64 14.52 -4.42 10.27
CA ARG A 64 14.28 -5.71 9.59
C ARG A 64 14.15 -5.48 8.08
N ALA A 65 15.21 -5.74 7.35
CA ALA A 65 15.28 -5.62 5.89
C ALA A 65 15.49 -6.98 5.17
N LEU A 66 15.45 -8.08 5.91
CA LEU A 66 15.55 -9.45 5.38
C LEU A 66 14.15 -10.09 5.33
N PRO A 67 13.84 -10.89 4.28
CA PRO A 67 12.56 -11.59 4.13
C PRO A 67 12.23 -12.48 5.34
#